data_AF-A0A2V8JCG1-F1
#
_entry.id   AF-A0A2V8JCG1-F1
#
_cell.length_a   1.000
_cell.length_b   1.000
_cell.length_c   1.000
_cell.angle_alpha   90.00
_cell.angle_beta   90.00
_cell.angle_gamma   90.00
#
_symmetry.space_group_name_H-M   'P 1'
#
loop_
_entity.id
_entity.type
_entity.pdbx_description
1 polymer ?
#
loop_
_entity_poly.entity_id
_entity_poly.type
_entity_poly.pdbx_seq_one_letter_code
_entity_poly.pdbx_strand_id
1 'polypeptide(L)'
;LRVDKLTISVLETVLRAYLQGRVNDIPIWRMLRATERELQTRAEAFARWAGQLAEPVKLKSLVGGGSAPEAYLPSWGVVLKIPGLSDVELERRLRSSNPPVIVRIEEGNVILDFRTILQSEEDKLVQIVHGML
;
A
#
# COMPACT_ATOMS: atom_id res chain seq x y z
N LEU A 1 25.35 -14.35 18.23
CA LEU A 1 24.42 -14.45 17.09
C LEU A 1 25.25 -14.53 15.81
N ARG A 2 25.14 -15.59 14.99
CA ARG A 2 25.79 -15.64 13.66
C ARG A 2 24.71 -15.45 12.61
N VAL A 3 24.88 -14.45 11.75
CA VAL A 3 23.95 -14.17 10.65
C VAL A 3 24.12 -15.24 9.57
N ASP A 4 23.02 -15.68 8.96
CA ASP A 4 23.03 -16.68 7.90
C ASP A 4 23.53 -16.11 6.56
N LYS A 5 23.88 -17.01 5.63
CA LYS A 5 24.48 -16.65 4.35
C LYS A 5 23.52 -15.87 3.44
N LEU A 6 22.21 -16.13 3.50
CA LEU A 6 21.22 -15.44 2.68
C LEU A 6 21.07 -14.00 3.16
N THR A 7 20.95 -13.77 4.46
CA THR A 7 20.87 -12.41 5.02
C THR A 7 22.12 -11.60 4.66
N ILE A 8 23.33 -12.17 4.76
CA ILE A 8 24.57 -11.49 4.34
C ILE A 8 24.53 -11.13 2.85
N SER A 9 24.11 -12.07 1.99
CA SER A 9 24.05 -11.85 0.54
C SER A 9 23.05 -10.76 0.13
N VAL A 10 21.87 -10.74 0.75
CA VAL A 10 20.84 -9.72 0.49
C VAL A 10 21.32 -8.36 1.02
N LEU A 11 21.89 -8.33 2.23
CA LEU A 11 22.44 -7.11 2.81
C LEU A 11 23.54 -6.51 1.94
N GLU A 12 24.47 -7.33 1.42
CA GLU A 12 25.51 -6.88 0.51
C GLU A 12 24.89 -6.22 -0.75
N THR A 13 23.85 -6.83 -1.32
CA THR A 13 23.15 -6.28 -2.49
C THR A 13 22.54 -4.92 -2.20
N VAL A 14 21.87 -4.78 -1.06
CA VAL A 14 21.28 -3.51 -0.60
C VAL A 14 22.36 -2.46 -0.37
N LEU A 15 23.46 -2.80 0.32
CA LEU A 15 24.58 -1.89 0.57
C LEU A 15 25.26 -1.43 -0.72
N ARG A 16 25.43 -2.33 -1.71
CA ARG A 16 25.95 -1.96 -3.04
C ARG A 16 25.03 -0.97 -3.75
N ALA A 17 23.70 -1.13 -3.64
CA ALA A 17 22.75 -0.18 -4.21
C ALA A 17 22.92 1.22 -3.59
N TYR A 18 23.13 1.31 -2.26
CA TYR A 18 23.45 2.59 -1.60
C TYR A 18 24.76 3.20 -2.13
N LEU A 19 25.85 2.42 -2.16
CA LEU A 19 27.16 2.91 -2.60
C LEU A 19 27.17 3.40 -4.06
N GLN A 20 26.31 2.81 -4.90
CA GLN A 20 26.18 3.18 -6.31
C GLN A 20 25.12 4.26 -6.57
N GLY A 21 24.50 4.82 -5.53
CA GLY A 21 23.43 5.82 -5.67
C GLY A 21 22.11 5.26 -6.23
N ARG A 22 21.99 3.94 -6.38
CA ARG A 22 20.79 3.24 -6.87
C ARG A 22 19.75 3.00 -5.78
N VAL A 23 19.57 3.99 -4.89
CA VAL A 23 18.66 3.87 -3.74
C VAL A 23 17.20 3.65 -4.15
N ASN A 24 16.82 4.08 -5.35
CA ASN A 24 15.48 3.87 -5.89
C ASN A 24 15.18 2.38 -6.22
N ASP A 25 16.20 1.53 -6.31
CA ASP A 25 16.04 0.08 -6.48
C ASP A 25 15.59 -0.59 -5.18
N ILE A 26 15.74 0.10 -4.04
CA ILE A 26 15.33 -0.40 -2.73
C ILE A 26 13.85 0.01 -2.52
N PRO A 27 12.91 -0.96 -2.36
CA PRO A 27 11.48 -0.68 -2.37
C PRO A 27 11.02 0.39 -1.37
N ILE A 28 11.62 0.42 -0.17
CA ILE A 28 11.25 1.38 0.87
C ILE A 28 11.50 2.83 0.44
N TRP A 29 12.58 3.11 -0.29
CA TRP A 29 12.86 4.47 -0.74
C TRP A 29 11.88 4.93 -1.80
N ARG A 30 11.46 4.03 -2.70
CA ARG A 30 10.40 4.33 -3.67
C ARG A 30 9.10 4.67 -2.95
N MET A 31 8.71 3.88 -1.95
CA MET A 31 7.50 4.13 -1.17
C MET A 31 7.58 5.44 -0.37
N LEU A 32 8.71 5.74 0.28
CA LEU A 32 8.88 6.95 1.09
C LEU A 32 9.00 8.22 0.23
N ARG A 33 9.60 8.12 -0.97
CA ARG A 33 9.79 9.26 -1.88
C ARG A 33 8.61 9.53 -2.80
N ALA A 34 7.63 8.63 -2.87
CA ALA A 34 6.41 8.86 -3.63
C ALA A 34 5.76 10.18 -3.22
N THR A 35 5.55 11.05 -4.20
CA THR A 35 4.98 12.38 -3.99
C THR A 35 3.47 12.30 -3.74
N GLU A 36 2.92 13.26 -3.01
CA GLU A 36 1.46 13.32 -2.77
C GLU A 36 0.68 13.34 -4.10
N ARG A 37 1.20 14.02 -5.13
CA ARG A 37 0.55 14.13 -6.45
C ARG A 37 0.54 12.80 -7.22
N GLU A 38 1.63 12.03 -7.17
CA GLU A 38 1.68 10.70 -7.78
C GLU A 38 0.68 9.75 -7.12
N LEU A 39 0.64 9.76 -5.77
CA LEU A 39 -0.30 8.94 -5.02
C LEU A 39 -1.75 9.32 -5.29
N GLN A 40 -2.05 10.62 -5.34
CA GLN A 40 -3.36 11.13 -5.72
C GLN A 40 -3.77 10.61 -7.10
N THR A 41 -2.89 10.75 -8.09
CA THR A 41 -3.17 10.35 -9.47
C THR A 41 -3.48 8.85 -9.57
N ARG A 42 -2.75 8.01 -8.83
CA ARG A 42 -2.96 6.57 -8.78
C ARG A 42 -4.26 6.20 -8.06
N ALA A 43 -4.54 6.81 -6.92
CA ALA A 43 -5.79 6.61 -6.18
C ALA A 43 -7.03 7.03 -6.99
N GLU A 44 -6.98 8.18 -7.67
CA GLU A 44 -8.04 8.65 -8.56
C GLU A 44 -8.22 7.74 -9.77
N ALA A 45 -7.15 7.21 -10.35
CA ALA A 45 -7.24 6.25 -11.46
C ALA A 45 -7.94 4.96 -11.03
N PHE A 46 -7.58 4.43 -9.87
CA PHE A 46 -8.26 3.28 -9.30
C PHE A 46 -9.73 3.56 -8.99
N ALA A 47 -10.05 4.71 -8.39
CA ALA A 47 -11.42 5.09 -8.08
C ALA A 47 -12.28 5.25 -9.33
N ARG A 48 -11.74 5.82 -10.41
CA ARG A 48 -12.45 5.89 -11.71
C ARG A 48 -12.82 4.52 -12.24
N TRP A 49 -11.95 3.53 -12.04
CA TRP A 49 -12.23 2.15 -12.43
C TRP A 49 -13.29 1.49 -11.54
N ALA A 50 -13.20 1.65 -10.22
CA ALA A 50 -14.12 1.04 -9.25
C ALA A 50 -15.48 1.77 -9.13
N GLY A 51 -15.62 2.96 -9.71
CA GLY A 51 -16.85 3.73 -9.74
C GLY A 51 -17.30 4.21 -8.36
N GLN A 52 -18.61 4.13 -8.09
CA GLN A 52 -19.23 4.66 -6.86
C GLN A 52 -18.81 3.94 -5.57
N LEU A 53 -18.07 2.84 -5.71
CA LEU A 53 -17.66 1.97 -4.61
C LEU A 53 -16.28 2.36 -4.05
N ALA A 54 -15.62 3.33 -4.68
CA ALA A 54 -14.29 3.79 -4.34
C ALA A 54 -14.26 5.32 -4.31
N GLU A 55 -13.87 5.88 -3.16
CA GLU A 55 -13.71 7.31 -2.97
C GLU A 55 -12.23 7.62 -2.70
N PRO A 56 -11.56 8.42 -3.56
CA PRO A 56 -10.18 8.80 -3.32
C PRO A 56 -10.10 9.83 -2.19
N VAL A 57 -9.23 9.59 -1.21
CA VAL A 57 -9.12 10.41 0.00
C VAL A 57 -7.67 10.79 0.29
N LYS A 58 -7.49 11.99 0.85
CA LYS A 58 -6.21 12.39 1.48
C LYS A 58 -6.04 11.65 2.79
N LEU A 59 -4.83 11.22 3.09
CA LEU A 59 -4.50 10.53 4.33
C LEU A 59 -3.10 10.83 4.83
N LYS A 60 -2.86 10.47 6.09
CA LYS A 60 -1.53 10.48 6.70
C LYS A 60 -1.06 9.02 6.83
N SER A 61 0.01 8.67 6.12
CA SER A 61 0.64 7.35 6.25
C SER A 61 1.65 7.37 7.38
N LEU A 62 1.55 6.41 8.29
CA LEU A 62 2.53 6.18 9.34
C LEU A 62 3.81 5.58 8.75
N VAL A 63 4.95 6.14 9.11
CA VAL A 63 6.26 5.60 8.72
C VAL A 63 6.75 4.62 9.78
N GLY A 64 6.71 3.33 9.46
CA GLY A 64 7.20 2.26 10.32
C GLY A 64 6.16 1.79 11.35
N GLY A 65 5.91 0.48 11.40
CA GLY A 65 4.89 -0.13 12.27
C GLY A 65 5.27 -0.25 13.76
N GLY A 66 6.29 0.46 14.23
CA GLY A 66 6.78 0.33 15.61
C GLY A 66 8.17 0.92 15.90
N SER A 67 8.90 1.40 14.88
CA SER A 67 10.26 1.96 15.01
C SER A 67 10.32 3.49 14.97
N ALA A 68 9.29 4.18 14.47
CA ALA A 68 9.20 5.63 14.42
C ALA A 68 7.74 6.08 14.65
N PRO A 69 7.26 6.04 15.90
CA PRO A 69 5.83 6.11 16.21
C PRO A 69 5.13 7.45 15.89
N GLU A 70 5.84 8.48 15.41
CA GLU A 70 5.28 9.83 15.25
C GLU A 70 5.52 10.46 13.88
N ALA A 71 6.22 9.76 12.96
CA ALA A 71 6.50 10.29 11.64
C ALA A 71 5.36 9.95 10.67
N TYR A 72 4.68 10.98 10.16
CA TYR A 72 3.65 10.86 9.13
C TYR A 72 4.13 11.46 7.81
N LEU A 73 3.73 10.82 6.70
CA LEU A 73 3.88 11.37 5.36
C LEU A 73 2.50 11.71 4.77
N PRO A 74 2.35 12.87 4.11
CA PRO A 74 1.17 13.13 3.27
C PRO A 74 1.01 12.01 2.24
N SER A 75 -0.20 11.50 2.09
CA SER A 75 -0.49 10.38 1.20
C SER A 75 -1.91 10.49 0.64
N TRP A 76 -2.22 9.57 -0.25
CA TRP A 76 -3.53 9.38 -0.82
C TRP A 76 -3.89 7.90 -0.84
N GLY A 77 -5.18 7.64 -0.76
CA GLY A 77 -5.72 6.31 -0.76
C GLY A 77 -7.13 6.29 -1.28
N VAL A 78 -7.77 5.14 -1.13
CA VAL A 78 -9.15 4.92 -1.55
C VAL A 78 -9.93 4.30 -0.41
N VAL A 79 -11.04 4.93 -0.05
CA VAL A 79 -12.08 4.34 0.79
C VAL A 79 -12.93 3.43 -0.08
N LEU A 80 -13.02 2.16 0.28
CA LEU A 80 -13.90 1.19 -0.37
C LEU A 80 -15.21 1.05 0.41
N LYS A 81 -16.33 1.11 -0.30
CA LYS A 81 -17.68 0.87 0.24
C LYS A 81 -18.45 -0.03 -0.71
N ILE A 82 -18.79 -1.24 -0.24
CA ILE A 82 -19.62 -2.18 -0.99
C ILE A 82 -20.99 -2.27 -0.31
N PRO A 83 -22.08 -1.91 -1.00
CA PRO A 83 -23.43 -2.02 -0.46
C PRO A 83 -23.71 -3.41 0.11
N GLY A 84 -24.26 -3.46 1.33
CA GLY A 84 -24.58 -4.71 2.01
C GLY A 84 -23.41 -5.39 2.73
N LEU A 85 -22.19 -4.85 2.67
CA LEU A 85 -21.06 -5.32 3.48
C LEU A 85 -20.68 -4.29 4.55
N SER A 86 -20.45 -4.77 5.78
CA SER A 86 -19.78 -3.97 6.79
C SER A 86 -18.30 -3.82 6.47
N ASP A 87 -17.66 -2.83 7.06
CA ASP A 87 -16.22 -2.61 7.02
C ASP A 87 -15.42 -3.85 7.46
N VAL A 88 -15.83 -4.48 8.56
CA VAL A 88 -15.20 -5.71 9.08
C VAL A 88 -15.34 -6.89 8.11
N GLU A 89 -16.52 -7.06 7.49
CA GLU A 89 -16.74 -8.16 6.55
C GLU A 89 -15.98 -7.93 5.24
N LEU A 90 -15.95 -6.69 4.74
CA LEU A 90 -15.17 -6.31 3.57
C LEU A 90 -13.66 -6.51 3.82
N GLU A 91 -13.14 -6.06 4.96
CA GLU A 91 -11.75 -6.29 5.37
C GLU A 91 -11.42 -7.79 5.41
N ARG A 92 -12.28 -8.59 6.04
CA ARG A 92 -12.09 -10.04 6.14
C ARG A 92 -12.06 -10.71 4.77
N ARG A 93 -12.93 -10.30 3.84
CA ARG A 93 -12.95 -10.81 2.45
C ARG A 93 -11.69 -10.42 1.69
N LEU A 94 -11.24 -9.17 1.80
CA LEU A 94 -9.99 -8.69 1.20
C LEU A 94 -8.79 -9.47 1.73
N ARG A 95 -8.71 -9.67 3.05
CA ARG A 95 -7.65 -10.49 3.69
C ARG A 95 -7.68 -11.95 3.24
N SER A 96 -8.87 -12.50 2.93
CA SER A 96 -9.03 -13.89 2.49
C SER A 96 -8.90 -14.09 0.98
N SER A 97 -8.69 -13.01 0.22
CA SER A 97 -8.55 -13.07 -1.24
C SER A 97 -7.19 -13.64 -1.66
N ASN A 98 -7.00 -13.86 -2.97
CA ASN A 98 -5.74 -14.37 -3.51
C ASN A 98 -5.22 -13.47 -4.66
N PRO A 99 -4.11 -12.75 -4.47
CA PRO A 99 -3.35 -12.60 -3.22
C PRO A 99 -4.15 -11.88 -2.12
N PRO A 100 -3.86 -12.12 -0.82
CA PRO A 100 -4.45 -11.38 0.28
C PRO A 100 -4.21 -9.87 0.16
N VAL A 101 -5.25 -9.07 0.42
CA VAL A 101 -5.16 -7.61 0.49
C VAL A 101 -5.33 -7.17 1.93
N ILE A 102 -4.27 -6.60 2.51
CA ILE A 102 -4.29 -6.07 3.88
C ILE A 102 -4.59 -4.58 3.82
N VAL A 103 -5.66 -4.18 4.49
CA VAL A 103 -6.20 -2.82 4.47
C VAL A 103 -6.20 -2.21 5.87
N ARG A 104 -6.33 -0.90 5.93
CA ARG A 104 -6.56 -0.17 7.18
C ARG A 104 -8.07 -0.03 7.38
N ILE A 105 -8.54 -0.23 8.61
CA ILE A 105 -9.86 0.24 9.03
C ILE A 105 -9.65 1.49 9.87
N GLU A 106 -10.32 2.58 9.50
CA GLU A 106 -10.30 3.82 10.26
C GLU A 106 -11.66 4.51 10.17
N GLU A 107 -12.20 4.90 11.33
CA GLU A 107 -13.52 5.56 11.43
C GLU A 107 -14.63 4.81 10.68
N GLY A 108 -14.59 3.47 10.69
CA GLY A 108 -15.55 2.61 10.01
C GLY A 108 -15.39 2.52 8.49
N ASN A 109 -14.26 2.99 7.93
CA ASN A 109 -13.96 2.92 6.50
C ASN A 109 -12.83 1.93 6.23
N VAL A 110 -12.97 1.16 5.14
CA VAL A 110 -11.90 0.29 4.61
C VAL A 110 -11.04 1.09 3.65
N ILE A 111 -9.76 1.26 3.99
CA ILE A 111 -8.84 2.16 3.30
C ILE A 111 -7.69 1.39 2.66
N LEU A 112 -7.51 1.63 1.37
CA LEU A 112 -6.33 1.25 0.59
C LEU A 112 -5.36 2.44 0.54
N ASP A 113 -4.20 2.34 1.22
CA ASP A 113 -3.16 3.37 1.18
C ASP A 113 -2.22 3.13 -0.02
N PHE A 114 -2.24 4.03 -1.00
CA PHE A 114 -1.47 3.85 -2.24
C PHE A 114 0.04 4.04 -2.06
N ARG A 115 0.48 4.46 -0.87
CA ARG A 115 1.92 4.52 -0.55
C ARG A 115 2.56 3.15 -0.47
N THR A 116 1.82 2.13 -0.03
CA THR A 116 2.34 0.76 0.15
C THR A 116 1.92 -0.20 -0.94
N ILE A 117 0.95 0.16 -1.77
CA ILE A 117 0.57 -0.61 -2.97
C ILE A 117 1.61 -0.36 -4.06
N LEU A 118 2.25 -1.41 -4.57
CA LEU A 118 3.16 -1.28 -5.69
C LEU A 118 2.39 -1.13 -7.00
N GLN A 119 2.93 -0.36 -7.94
CA GLN A 119 2.29 -0.15 -9.24
C GLN A 119 2.08 -1.47 -10.01
N SER A 120 2.99 -2.44 -9.85
CA SER A 120 2.87 -3.79 -10.42
C SER A 120 1.76 -4.66 -9.79
N GLU A 121 1.18 -4.23 -8.67
CA GLU A 121 0.13 -4.95 -7.94
C GLU A 121 -1.26 -4.37 -8.20
N GLU A 122 -1.35 -3.16 -8.79
CA GLU A 122 -2.60 -2.44 -9.00
C GLU A 122 -3.59 -3.23 -9.87
N ASP A 123 -3.12 -3.84 -10.97
CA ASP A 123 -3.99 -4.65 -11.84
C ASP A 123 -4.62 -5.82 -11.09
N LYS A 124 -3.86 -6.48 -10.20
CA LYS A 124 -4.39 -7.59 -9.38
C LYS A 124 -5.37 -7.08 -8.34
N LEU A 125 -5.07 -5.94 -7.71
CA LEU A 125 -5.96 -5.32 -6.72
C LEU A 125 -7.31 -4.94 -7.35
N VAL A 126 -7.29 -4.39 -8.56
CA VAL A 126 -8.47 -4.14 -9.39
C VAL A 126 -9.28 -5.42 -9.59
N GLN A 127 -8.66 -6.51 -10.04
CA GLN A 127 -9.38 -7.78 -10.25
C GLN A 127 -9.99 -8.34 -8.95
N ILE A 128 -9.27 -8.24 -7.83
CA ILE A 128 -9.77 -8.69 -6.53
C ILE A 128 -10.99 -7.89 -6.11
N VAL A 129 -10.92 -6.57 -6.18
CA VAL A 129 -12.05 -5.69 -5.82
C VAL A 129 -13.22 -5.95 -6.75
N HIS A 130 -12.98 -6.18 -8.05
CA HIS A 130 -14.04 -6.49 -9.01
C HIS A 130 -14.82 -7.75 -8.63
N GLY A 131 -14.13 -8.82 -8.22
CA GLY A 131 -14.77 -10.06 -7.81
C GLY A 131 -15.57 -9.95 -6.49
N MET A 132 -15.52 -8.80 -5.82
CA MET A 132 -16.28 -8.51 -4.60
C MET A 132 -17.48 -7.61 -4.84
N LEU A 133 -17.57 -6.98 -6.03
CA LEU A 133 -18.72 -6.21 -6.49
C LEU A 133 -19.82 -7.14 -7.00
#